data_AF-A0AAU6TL35-F1
#
_entry.id   AF-A0AAU6TL35-F1
#
_cell.length_a   1.000
_cell.length_b   1.000
_cell.length_c   1.000
_cell.angle_alpha   90.00
_cell.angle_beta   90.00
_cell.angle_gamma   90.00
#
_symmetry.space_group_name_H-M   'P 1'
#
loop_
_entity.id
_entity.type
_entity.pdbx_description
1 polymer ?
#
loop_
_entity_poly.entity_id
_entity_poly.type
_entity_poly.pdbx_seq_one_letter_code
_entity_poly.pdbx_strand_id
1 'polypeptide(L)'
;MIRRWIVYLLLIGSTSSFAVELSPYAANKALQANQLAQEERFAEAIELLRETKVSRGYDKAYFDRMLGVFYWQNEQLSLAIRSLTEAVGSGELVDEQGWATRRMLADLLLMDQQYQSALPHYYQLVKEVIKDGNEKQTTSELWLRISQVHYQLQQWAKTLSSIDRYEQLTSIDEVTPLSLKLGAQLQLERWQPAIVTLKRLIALESDKSSWWLQLVSLELRTGQPKEALSSLGLAKLHGIELNQQELRLLAQLYAQNGIPERAAQILGSIENADSDLDLITERASYWQRAKEWDRAIETWSLAAQFDAKYYWNVSLLYNQQGEYRQALSALDKVTDKARQPEVALARARALYKLNRLDDALAQAKRAQHLQPSNNEAQGWINYLTQLREINSRHQAS
;
A
#
# COMPACT_ATOMS: atom_id res chain seq x y z
N MET A 1 -20.57 24.33 -10.79
CA MET A 1 -21.13 24.89 -9.53
C MET A 1 -20.08 25.38 -8.53
N ILE A 2 -18.83 24.88 -8.55
CA ILE A 2 -17.73 25.33 -7.67
C ILE A 2 -17.21 26.75 -8.01
N ARG A 3 -17.32 27.21 -9.27
CA ARG A 3 -16.95 28.57 -9.71
C ARG A 3 -17.73 29.71 -9.04
N ARG A 4 -18.91 29.45 -8.46
CA ARG A 4 -19.80 30.51 -7.93
C ARG A 4 -19.48 30.96 -6.50
N TRP A 5 -18.83 30.12 -5.70
CA TRP A 5 -18.62 30.39 -4.27
C TRP A 5 -17.38 31.24 -3.97
N ILE A 6 -16.39 31.25 -4.86
CA ILE A 6 -15.20 32.12 -4.74
C ILE A 6 -15.56 33.60 -5.00
N VAL A 7 -16.66 33.86 -5.71
CA VAL A 7 -17.04 35.21 -6.18
C VAL A 7 -17.60 36.12 -5.07
N TYR A 8 -18.22 35.56 -4.03
CA TYR A 8 -18.91 36.37 -3.02
C TYR A 8 -18.04 36.78 -1.82
N LEU A 9 -16.92 36.10 -1.58
CA LEU A 9 -16.07 36.35 -0.41
C LEU A 9 -14.98 37.42 -0.64
N LEU A 10 -14.80 37.89 -1.89
CA LEU A 10 -13.77 38.88 -2.24
C LEU A 10 -14.27 40.34 -2.29
N LEU A 11 -15.55 40.59 -1.97
CA LEU A 11 -16.20 41.89 -2.23
C LEU A 11 -16.82 42.59 -1.01
N ILE A 12 -16.78 42.03 0.19
CA ILE A 12 -17.35 42.70 1.37
C ILE A 12 -16.40 42.56 2.58
N GLY A 13 -15.54 43.56 2.74
CA GLY A 13 -14.77 43.80 3.95
C GLY A 13 -14.75 45.30 4.26
N SER A 14 -15.58 45.73 5.20
CA SER A 14 -15.60 47.10 5.74
C SER A 14 -14.85 47.14 7.07
N THR A 15 -13.70 47.81 7.14
CA THR A 15 -13.47 49.08 7.88
C THR A 15 -11.96 49.39 7.98
N SER A 16 -11.62 50.62 7.56
CA SER A 16 -10.59 51.51 8.14
C SER A 16 -9.14 51.02 8.24
N SER A 17 -8.46 51.01 7.10
CA SER A 17 -7.06 51.44 6.97
C SER A 17 -6.98 52.32 5.72
N PHE A 18 -5.98 53.18 5.57
CA PHE A 18 -5.79 54.05 4.41
C PHE A 18 -5.58 53.22 3.13
N ALA A 19 -6.64 52.62 2.60
CA ALA A 19 -6.64 51.97 1.30
C ALA A 19 -6.57 53.10 0.27
N VAL A 20 -5.51 53.11 -0.52
CA VAL A 20 -5.31 54.08 -1.59
C VAL A 20 -6.45 53.89 -2.60
N GLU A 21 -7.45 54.77 -2.59
CA GLU A 21 -8.65 54.61 -3.44
C GLU A 21 -8.36 54.97 -4.89
N LEU A 22 -8.98 54.26 -5.84
CA LEU A 22 -8.90 54.55 -7.27
C LEU A 22 -9.20 56.02 -7.61
N SER A 23 -8.58 56.55 -8.66
CA SER A 23 -9.04 57.84 -9.20
C SER A 23 -10.51 57.74 -9.68
N PRO A 24 -11.31 58.82 -9.62
CA PRO A 24 -12.71 58.78 -10.06
C PRO A 24 -12.89 58.27 -11.50
N TYR A 25 -11.94 58.61 -12.37
CA TYR A 25 -11.91 58.14 -13.75
C TYR A 25 -11.66 56.63 -13.83
N ALA A 26 -10.63 56.13 -13.13
CA ALA A 26 -10.33 54.70 -13.09
C ALA A 26 -11.45 53.89 -12.43
N ALA A 27 -12.05 54.41 -11.34
CA ALA A 27 -13.17 53.78 -10.65
C ALA A 27 -14.40 53.61 -11.55
N ASN A 28 -14.77 54.65 -12.30
CA ASN A 28 -15.89 54.57 -13.24
C ASN A 28 -15.63 53.52 -14.34
N LYS A 29 -14.41 53.50 -14.89
CA LYS A 29 -14.03 52.53 -15.93
C LYS A 29 -13.96 51.09 -15.41
N ALA A 30 -13.45 50.89 -14.20
CA ALA A 30 -13.49 49.60 -13.52
C ALA A 30 -14.94 49.13 -13.28
N LEU A 31 -15.84 50.03 -12.87
CA LEU A 31 -17.25 49.70 -12.67
C LEU A 31 -17.94 49.29 -13.97
N GLN A 32 -17.71 50.02 -15.06
CA GLN A 32 -18.20 49.66 -16.40
C GLN A 32 -17.68 48.29 -16.86
N ALA A 33 -16.38 48.02 -16.67
CA ALA A 33 -15.79 46.74 -17.03
C ALA A 33 -16.37 45.58 -16.19
N ASN A 34 -16.62 45.81 -14.89
CA ASN A 34 -17.28 44.84 -14.03
C ASN A 34 -18.73 44.54 -14.46
N GLN A 35 -19.49 45.55 -14.90
CA GLN A 35 -20.84 45.35 -15.43
C GLN A 35 -20.82 44.45 -16.68
N LEU A 36 -19.91 44.73 -17.62
CA LEU A 36 -19.70 43.88 -18.80
C LEU A 36 -19.34 42.44 -18.40
N ALA A 37 -18.43 42.27 -17.44
CA ALA A 37 -18.05 40.95 -16.94
C ALA A 37 -19.21 40.20 -16.24
N GLN A 38 -20.10 40.91 -15.54
CA GLN A 38 -21.31 40.32 -14.95
C GLN A 38 -22.29 39.80 -16.00
N GLU A 39 -22.31 40.41 -17.18
CA GLU A 39 -23.05 39.96 -18.35
C GLU A 39 -22.30 38.89 -19.18
N GLU A 40 -21.20 38.34 -18.63
CA GLU A 40 -20.30 37.38 -19.31
C GLU A 40 -19.61 37.93 -20.57
N ARG A 41 -19.64 39.25 -20.79
CA ARG A 41 -19.01 39.96 -21.91
C ARG A 41 -17.54 40.27 -21.62
N PHE A 42 -16.77 39.23 -21.28
CA PHE A 42 -15.37 39.39 -20.84
C PHE A 42 -14.47 40.04 -21.90
N ALA A 43 -14.65 39.71 -23.18
CA ALA A 43 -13.86 40.30 -24.26
C ALA A 43 -14.02 41.84 -24.32
N GLU A 44 -15.25 42.34 -24.13
CA GLU A 44 -15.52 43.77 -24.14
C GLU A 44 -15.00 44.46 -22.88
N ALA A 45 -15.11 43.80 -21.72
CA ALA A 45 -14.53 44.28 -20.47
C ALA A 45 -13.00 44.41 -20.56
N ILE A 46 -12.34 43.42 -21.20
CA ILE A 46 -10.90 43.41 -21.43
C ILE A 46 -10.50 44.58 -22.34
N GLU A 47 -11.15 44.74 -23.50
CA GLU A 47 -10.81 45.83 -24.43
C GLU A 47 -11.03 47.20 -23.79
N LEU A 48 -12.12 47.40 -23.05
CA LEU A 48 -12.38 48.64 -22.31
C LEU A 48 -11.22 49.01 -21.37
N LEU A 49 -10.73 48.04 -20.58
CA LEU A 49 -9.63 48.29 -19.64
C LEU A 49 -8.29 48.51 -20.35
N ARG A 50 -8.00 47.77 -21.44
CA ARG A 50 -6.76 47.93 -22.22
C ARG A 50 -6.64 49.28 -22.91
N GLU A 51 -7.75 49.78 -23.46
CA GLU A 51 -7.79 51.07 -24.15
C GLU A 51 -7.78 52.26 -23.17
N THR A 52 -8.21 52.04 -21.93
CA THR A 52 -8.26 53.07 -20.91
C THR A 52 -6.86 53.38 -20.38
N LYS A 53 -6.35 54.57 -20.68
CA LYS A 53 -5.07 55.05 -20.17
C LYS A 53 -5.22 55.64 -18.76
N VAL A 54 -4.54 55.02 -17.80
CA VAL A 54 -4.38 55.51 -16.43
C VAL A 54 -2.91 55.81 -16.16
N SER A 55 -2.62 56.90 -15.43
CA SER A 55 -1.25 57.36 -15.16
C SER A 55 -0.78 57.07 -13.73
N ARG A 56 -1.71 56.85 -12.78
CA ARG A 56 -1.37 56.57 -11.38
C ARG A 56 -0.93 55.11 -11.23
N GLY A 57 0.14 54.86 -10.48
CA GLY A 57 0.68 53.52 -10.22
C GLY A 57 -0.38 52.55 -9.71
N TYR A 58 -1.05 52.90 -8.61
CA TYR A 58 -2.17 52.12 -8.07
C TYR A 58 -3.30 51.86 -9.08
N ASP A 59 -3.74 52.85 -9.87
CA ASP A 59 -4.82 52.66 -10.85
C ASP A 59 -4.42 51.63 -11.91
N LYS A 60 -3.16 51.70 -12.37
CA LYS A 60 -2.59 50.73 -13.30
C LYS A 60 -2.56 49.33 -12.69
N ALA A 61 -2.03 49.18 -11.48
CA ALA A 61 -1.96 47.89 -10.80
C ALA A 61 -3.35 47.27 -10.57
N TYR A 62 -4.35 48.09 -10.26
CA TYR A 62 -5.73 47.66 -10.13
C TYR A 62 -6.32 47.17 -11.47
N PHE A 63 -6.06 47.90 -12.56
CA PHE A 63 -6.49 47.49 -13.90
C PHE A 63 -5.80 46.20 -14.35
N ASP A 64 -4.50 46.07 -14.09
CA ASP A 64 -3.73 44.85 -14.38
C ASP A 64 -4.29 43.65 -13.60
N ARG A 65 -4.69 43.85 -12.33
CA ARG A 65 -5.42 42.82 -11.56
C ARG A 65 -6.73 42.43 -12.24
N MET A 66 -7.57 43.41 -12.58
CA MET A 66 -8.87 43.14 -13.22
C MET A 66 -8.72 42.42 -14.55
N LEU A 67 -7.80 42.88 -15.40
CA LEU A 67 -7.43 42.22 -16.65
C LEU A 67 -7.01 40.78 -16.39
N GLY A 68 -6.18 40.55 -15.36
CA GLY A 68 -5.81 39.21 -14.91
C GLY A 68 -7.01 38.29 -14.66
N VAL A 69 -8.00 38.78 -13.90
CA VAL A 69 -9.23 38.04 -13.62
C VAL A 69 -10.04 37.79 -14.89
N PHE A 70 -10.26 38.81 -15.71
CA PHE A 70 -11.09 38.70 -16.91
C PHE A 70 -10.45 37.83 -17.99
N TYR A 71 -9.14 37.91 -18.19
CA TYR A 71 -8.42 37.00 -19.08
C TYR A 71 -8.58 35.55 -18.63
N TRP A 72 -8.49 35.27 -17.32
CA TRP A 72 -8.66 33.91 -16.81
C TRP A 72 -10.08 33.39 -17.02
N GLN A 73 -11.09 34.24 -16.78
CA GLN A 73 -12.50 33.92 -17.03
C GLN A 73 -12.80 33.72 -18.51
N ASN A 74 -12.11 34.45 -19.39
CA ASN A 74 -12.18 34.33 -20.84
C ASN A 74 -11.22 33.26 -21.40
N GLU A 75 -10.74 32.34 -20.57
CA GLU A 75 -9.89 31.20 -20.95
C GLU A 75 -8.51 31.56 -21.55
N GLN A 76 -8.07 32.80 -21.36
CA GLN A 76 -6.78 33.32 -21.82
C GLN A 76 -5.71 33.26 -20.71
N LEU A 77 -5.35 32.04 -20.30
CA LEU A 77 -4.48 31.78 -19.13
C LEU A 77 -3.14 32.53 -19.17
N SER A 78 -2.44 32.54 -20.31
CA SER A 78 -1.12 33.19 -20.42
C SER A 78 -1.21 34.71 -20.25
N LEU A 79 -2.28 35.33 -20.76
CA LEU A 79 -2.52 36.78 -20.58
C LEU A 79 -2.94 37.09 -19.15
N ALA A 80 -3.74 36.22 -18.53
CA ALA A 80 -4.09 36.33 -17.12
C ALA A 80 -2.85 36.34 -16.22
N ILE A 81 -1.96 35.37 -16.41
CA ILE A 81 -0.69 35.27 -15.67
C ILE A 81 0.16 36.53 -15.88
N ARG A 82 0.27 37.00 -17.13
CA ARG A 82 1.03 38.22 -17.43
C ARG A 82 0.47 39.44 -16.69
N SER A 83 -0.84 39.70 -16.80
CA SER A 83 -1.47 40.85 -16.16
C SER A 83 -1.39 40.78 -14.64
N LEU A 84 -1.61 39.61 -14.03
CA LEU A 84 -1.42 39.45 -12.58
C LEU A 84 0.05 39.60 -12.16
N THR A 85 1.01 39.19 -12.99
CA THR A 85 2.44 39.40 -12.73
C THR A 85 2.78 40.89 -12.72
N GLU A 86 2.25 41.66 -13.68
CA GLU A 86 2.41 43.12 -13.74
C GLU A 86 1.78 43.79 -12.50
N ALA A 87 0.56 43.38 -12.11
CA ALA A 87 -0.12 43.88 -10.91
C ALA A 87 0.67 43.61 -9.62
N VAL A 88 1.10 42.36 -9.40
CA VAL A 88 1.84 41.95 -8.20
C VAL A 88 3.25 42.55 -8.17
N GLY A 89 3.91 42.67 -9.33
CA GLY A 89 5.25 43.23 -9.48
C GLY A 89 5.31 44.75 -9.27
N SER A 90 4.19 45.46 -9.42
CA SER A 90 4.11 46.91 -9.18
C SER A 90 4.38 47.29 -7.72
N GLY A 91 4.01 46.43 -6.77
CA GLY A 91 4.08 46.72 -5.33
C GLY A 91 3.07 47.79 -4.85
N GLU A 92 2.16 48.25 -5.70
CA GLU A 92 1.19 49.31 -5.39
C GLU A 92 -0.02 48.80 -4.60
N LEU A 93 -0.39 47.53 -4.79
CA LEU A 93 -1.45 46.85 -4.04
C LEU A 93 -0.88 46.27 -2.74
N VAL A 94 -1.08 46.97 -1.62
CA VAL A 94 -0.50 46.61 -0.30
C VAL A 94 -1.54 46.19 0.74
N ASP A 95 -2.81 46.20 0.35
CA ASP A 95 -3.96 45.80 1.15
C ASP A 95 -4.30 44.30 0.94
N GLU A 96 -5.43 43.86 1.51
CA GLU A 96 -5.99 42.53 1.30
C GLU A 96 -6.16 42.20 -0.20
N GLN A 97 -6.39 43.22 -1.05
CA GLN A 97 -6.46 43.04 -2.49
C GLN A 97 -5.07 42.68 -3.05
N GLY A 98 -4.00 43.32 -2.61
CA GLY A 98 -2.63 42.92 -2.96
C GLY A 98 -2.36 41.44 -2.65
N TRP A 99 -2.71 41.01 -1.44
CA TRP A 99 -2.55 39.62 -1.00
C TRP A 99 -3.37 38.63 -1.86
N ALA A 100 -4.65 38.92 -2.08
CA ALA A 100 -5.53 38.08 -2.90
C ALA A 100 -5.06 37.99 -4.36
N THR A 101 -4.54 39.10 -4.92
CA THR A 101 -3.96 39.12 -6.28
C THR A 101 -2.75 38.21 -6.37
N ARG A 102 -1.85 38.27 -5.38
CA ARG A 102 -0.67 37.41 -5.31
C ARG A 102 -1.05 35.93 -5.15
N ARG A 103 -2.08 35.61 -4.35
CA ARG A 103 -2.62 34.25 -4.23
C ARG A 103 -3.15 33.74 -5.57
N MET A 104 -3.96 34.54 -6.25
CA MET A 104 -4.48 34.18 -7.58
C MET A 104 -3.36 33.94 -8.59
N LEU A 105 -2.34 34.81 -8.62
CA LEU A 105 -1.16 34.60 -9.48
C LEU A 105 -0.46 33.27 -9.17
N ALA A 106 -0.23 32.96 -7.89
CA ALA A 106 0.40 31.71 -7.47
C ALA A 106 -0.42 30.47 -7.87
N ASP A 107 -1.74 30.53 -7.72
CA ASP A 107 -2.66 29.46 -8.10
C ASP A 107 -2.69 29.27 -9.64
N LEU A 108 -2.69 30.35 -10.42
CA LEU A 108 -2.64 30.27 -11.90
C LEU A 108 -1.30 29.74 -12.40
N LEU A 109 -0.18 30.17 -11.81
CA LEU A 109 1.13 29.62 -12.12
C LEU A 109 1.22 28.13 -11.79
N LEU A 110 0.63 27.70 -10.68
CA LEU A 110 0.53 26.28 -10.32
C LEU A 110 -0.32 25.50 -11.34
N MET A 111 -1.47 26.05 -11.75
CA MET A 111 -2.34 25.44 -12.76
C MET A 111 -1.66 25.32 -14.13
N ASP A 112 -0.84 26.30 -14.51
CA ASP A 112 -0.01 26.31 -15.73
C ASP A 112 1.28 25.49 -15.58
N GLN A 113 1.45 24.75 -14.48
CA GLN A 113 2.62 23.92 -14.16
C GLN A 113 3.94 24.70 -14.06
N GLN A 114 3.88 26.03 -13.91
CA GLN A 114 5.03 26.90 -13.64
C GLN A 114 5.42 26.86 -12.16
N TYR A 115 5.73 25.66 -11.66
CA TYR A 115 5.96 25.39 -10.24
C TYR A 115 7.08 26.25 -9.64
N GLN A 116 8.17 26.45 -10.38
CA GLN A 116 9.31 27.27 -9.91
C GLN A 116 8.92 28.74 -9.73
N SER A 117 8.08 29.26 -10.63
CA SER A 117 7.56 30.64 -10.57
C SER A 117 6.51 30.81 -9.48
N ALA A 118 5.65 29.81 -9.25
CA ALA A 118 4.59 29.86 -8.25
C ALA A 118 5.13 29.91 -6.81
N LEU A 119 6.19 29.14 -6.54
CA LEU A 119 6.67 28.89 -5.18
C LEU A 119 7.08 30.16 -4.39
N PRO A 120 7.84 31.13 -4.95
CA PRO A 120 8.14 32.38 -4.27
C PRO A 120 6.90 33.17 -3.84
N HIS A 121 5.82 33.14 -4.66
CA HIS A 121 4.58 33.83 -4.31
C HIS A 121 3.90 33.19 -3.10
N TYR A 122 3.83 31.85 -3.02
CA TYR A 122 3.28 31.18 -1.83
C TYR A 122 4.08 31.46 -0.55
N TYR A 123 5.40 31.46 -0.61
CA TYR A 123 6.22 31.80 0.57
C TYR A 123 6.02 33.24 1.03
N GLN A 124 5.87 34.17 0.08
CA GLN A 124 5.57 35.56 0.41
C GLN A 124 4.19 35.70 1.08
N LEU A 125 3.17 34.99 0.58
CA LEU A 125 1.83 34.97 1.20
C LEU A 125 1.87 34.46 2.63
N VAL A 126 2.60 33.36 2.91
CA VAL A 126 2.77 32.83 4.28
C VAL A 126 3.42 33.86 5.20
N LYS A 127 4.44 34.58 4.71
CA LYS A 127 5.15 35.61 5.49
C LYS A 127 4.25 36.80 5.83
N GLU A 128 3.35 37.18 4.93
CA GLU A 128 2.40 38.27 5.13
C GLU A 128 1.33 37.87 6.16
N VAL A 129 0.66 36.73 5.98
CA VAL A 129 -0.40 36.24 6.90
C VAL A 129 0.08 36.09 8.35
N ILE A 130 1.30 35.59 8.55
CA ILE A 130 1.85 35.41 9.91
C ILE A 130 2.02 36.75 10.65
N LYS A 131 2.29 37.85 9.93
CA LYS A 131 2.45 39.18 10.55
C LYS A 131 1.14 39.75 11.06
N ASP A 132 0.04 39.50 10.35
CA ASP A 132 -1.26 40.12 10.64
C ASP A 132 -1.99 39.47 11.82
N GLY A 133 -1.46 38.36 12.32
CA GLY A 133 -1.85 37.80 13.61
C GLY A 133 -3.17 37.04 13.55
N ASN A 134 -3.05 35.74 13.27
CA ASN A 134 -3.98 34.67 13.64
C ASN A 134 -4.96 34.14 12.57
N GLU A 135 -4.48 33.89 11.34
CA GLU A 135 -5.19 33.08 10.34
C GLU A 135 -4.58 31.67 10.18
N LYS A 136 -4.74 30.82 11.21
CA LYS A 136 -4.17 29.46 11.19
C LYS A 136 -4.63 28.63 9.99
N GLN A 137 -5.91 28.74 9.62
CA GLN A 137 -6.50 28.03 8.49
C GLN A 137 -5.90 28.50 7.15
N THR A 138 -5.85 29.80 6.90
CA THR A 138 -5.22 30.34 5.68
C THR A 138 -3.76 29.91 5.60
N THR A 139 -3.04 29.95 6.72
CA THR A 139 -1.63 29.56 6.78
C THR A 139 -1.45 28.07 6.50
N SER A 140 -2.31 27.19 7.01
CA SER A 140 -2.24 25.76 6.72
C SER A 140 -2.52 25.47 5.24
N GLU A 141 -3.56 26.07 4.65
CA GLU A 141 -3.86 25.94 3.21
C GLU A 141 -2.66 26.34 2.32
N LEU A 142 -1.98 27.44 2.65
CA LEU A 142 -0.78 27.86 1.94
C LEU A 142 0.38 26.86 2.08
N TRP A 143 0.61 26.32 3.28
CA TRP A 143 1.61 25.28 3.47
C TRP A 143 1.29 24.02 2.66
N LEU A 144 0.02 23.62 2.57
CA LEU A 144 -0.40 22.50 1.73
C LEU A 144 -0.13 22.77 0.24
N ARG A 145 -0.40 23.98 -0.25
CA ARG A 145 -0.04 24.40 -1.62
C ARG A 145 1.47 24.34 -1.86
N ILE A 146 2.26 24.84 -0.91
CA ILE A 146 3.74 24.76 -0.95
C ILE A 146 4.19 23.29 -1.02
N SER A 147 3.60 22.41 -0.22
CA SER A 147 3.89 20.96 -0.27
C SER A 147 3.56 20.34 -1.62
N GLN A 148 2.41 20.68 -2.20
CA GLN A 148 2.02 20.21 -3.53
C GLN A 148 3.02 20.66 -4.60
N VAL A 149 3.42 21.94 -4.58
CA VAL A 149 4.40 22.49 -5.52
C VAL A 149 5.77 21.79 -5.37
N HIS A 150 6.26 21.61 -4.14
CA HIS A 150 7.50 20.87 -3.89
C HIS A 150 7.43 19.42 -4.35
N TYR A 151 6.28 18.76 -4.17
CA TYR A 151 6.07 17.39 -4.62
C TYR A 151 6.16 17.29 -6.15
N GLN A 152 5.52 18.21 -6.89
CA GLN A 152 5.61 18.27 -8.35
C GLN A 152 7.04 18.54 -8.84
N LEU A 153 7.80 19.35 -8.10
CA LEU A 153 9.22 19.60 -8.35
C LEU A 153 10.14 18.44 -7.88
N GLN A 154 9.60 17.35 -7.35
CA GLN A 154 10.34 16.22 -6.79
C GLN A 154 11.30 16.60 -5.65
N GLN A 155 11.00 17.70 -4.96
CA GLN A 155 11.76 18.19 -3.82
C GLN A 155 11.27 17.51 -2.54
N TRP A 156 11.51 16.20 -2.44
CA TRP A 156 10.91 15.33 -1.41
C TRP A 156 11.17 15.79 0.02
N ALA A 157 12.40 16.21 0.35
CA ALA A 157 12.74 16.69 1.68
C ALA A 157 11.95 17.97 2.05
N LYS A 158 11.80 18.90 1.09
CA LYS A 158 11.03 20.15 1.30
C LYS A 158 9.53 19.88 1.33
N THR A 159 9.06 18.87 0.60
CA THR A 159 7.68 18.39 0.71
C THR A 159 7.39 17.96 2.14
N LEU A 160 8.24 17.11 2.73
CA LEU A 160 8.07 16.69 4.13
C LEU A 160 8.13 17.89 5.09
N SER A 161 9.11 18.78 4.93
CA SER A 161 9.22 19.96 5.81
C SER A 161 8.00 20.89 5.74
N SER A 162 7.38 21.04 4.57
CA SER A 162 6.16 21.86 4.42
C SER A 162 4.91 21.15 4.95
N ILE A 163 4.82 19.82 4.81
CA ILE A 163 3.76 19.03 5.44
C ILE A 163 3.86 19.08 6.97
N ASP A 164 5.06 19.03 7.54
CA ASP A 164 5.24 19.16 8.99
C ASP A 164 4.74 20.53 9.48
N ARG A 165 4.90 21.60 8.69
CA ARG A 165 4.33 22.92 8.99
C ARG A 165 2.80 22.94 8.90
N TYR A 166 2.23 22.26 7.90
CA TYR A 166 0.80 22.08 7.77
C TYR A 166 0.20 21.34 8.98
N GLU A 167 0.81 20.23 9.40
CA GLU A 167 0.37 19.41 10.54
C GLU A 167 0.54 20.13 11.89
N GLN A 168 1.47 21.08 12.02
CA GLN A 168 1.58 21.93 13.23
C GLN A 168 0.39 22.90 13.39
N LEU A 169 -0.28 23.22 12.29
CA LEU A 169 -1.39 24.18 12.25
C LEU A 169 -2.77 23.52 12.22
N THR A 170 -2.80 22.21 11.94
CA THR A 170 -4.04 21.44 11.71
C THR A 170 -4.10 20.27 12.68
N SER A 171 -5.26 20.01 13.28
CA SER A 171 -5.46 18.90 14.23
C SER A 171 -6.14 17.67 13.63
N ILE A 172 -6.56 17.73 12.37
CA ILE A 172 -7.35 16.70 11.70
C ILE A 172 -6.53 16.09 10.57
N ASP A 173 -6.52 14.77 10.51
CA ASP A 173 -5.89 14.02 9.43
C ASP A 173 -6.74 14.07 8.16
N GLU A 174 -6.09 14.33 7.03
CA GLU A 174 -6.71 14.36 5.72
C GLU A 174 -5.92 13.51 4.72
N VAL A 175 -6.63 12.91 3.77
CA VAL A 175 -6.04 11.98 2.78
C VAL A 175 -4.98 12.66 1.92
N THR A 176 -5.24 13.89 1.46
CA THR A 176 -4.35 14.63 0.54
C THR A 176 -2.96 14.91 1.14
N PRO A 177 -2.81 15.60 2.28
CA PRO A 177 -1.50 15.85 2.89
C PRO A 177 -0.79 14.54 3.25
N LEU A 178 -1.50 13.53 3.76
CA LEU A 178 -0.90 12.24 4.09
C LEU A 178 -0.42 11.48 2.85
N SER A 179 -1.14 11.56 1.73
CA SER A 179 -0.74 10.93 0.47
C SER A 179 0.55 11.58 -0.08
N LEU A 180 0.66 12.91 -0.01
CA LEU A 180 1.91 13.62 -0.37
C LEU A 180 3.06 13.24 0.57
N LYS A 181 2.77 13.13 1.87
CA LYS A 181 3.74 12.72 2.90
C LYS A 181 4.26 11.32 2.61
N LEU A 182 3.36 10.38 2.33
CA LEU A 182 3.68 9.01 1.98
C LEU A 182 4.55 8.96 0.71
N GLY A 183 4.14 9.64 -0.37
CA GLY A 183 4.91 9.66 -1.61
C GLY A 183 6.33 10.18 -1.40
N ALA A 184 6.49 11.29 -0.67
CA ALA A 184 7.82 11.85 -0.36
C ALA A 184 8.64 10.95 0.58
N GLN A 185 8.02 10.26 1.54
CA GLN A 185 8.70 9.29 2.40
C GLN A 185 9.20 8.08 1.60
N LEU A 186 8.40 7.56 0.67
CA LEU A 186 8.78 6.43 -0.18
C LEU A 186 9.96 6.80 -1.10
N GLN A 187 9.92 7.98 -1.73
CA GLN A 187 11.01 8.47 -2.58
C GLN A 187 12.33 8.71 -1.82
N LEU A 188 12.24 9.02 -0.53
CA LEU A 188 13.40 9.17 0.35
C LEU A 188 13.76 7.87 1.09
N GLU A 189 13.14 6.75 0.74
CA GLU A 189 13.35 5.43 1.37
C GLU A 189 13.13 5.42 2.89
N ARG A 190 12.26 6.31 3.38
CA ARG A 190 11.89 6.44 4.79
C ARG A 190 10.80 5.43 5.15
N TRP A 191 11.16 4.15 5.17
CA TRP A 191 10.21 3.03 5.33
C TRP A 191 9.42 3.08 6.64
N GLN A 192 10.09 3.29 7.78
CA GLN A 192 9.42 3.31 9.08
C GLN A 192 8.43 4.49 9.20
N PRO A 193 8.80 5.74 8.83
CA PRO A 193 7.82 6.82 8.75
C PRO A 193 6.67 6.56 7.76
N ALA A 194 6.94 5.93 6.61
CA ALA A 194 5.92 5.60 5.62
C ALA A 194 4.87 4.61 6.17
N ILE A 195 5.30 3.61 6.95
CA ILE A 195 4.40 2.67 7.65
C ILE A 195 3.44 3.42 8.58
N VAL A 196 3.94 4.39 9.35
CA VAL A 196 3.11 5.21 10.25
C VAL A 196 2.10 6.05 9.45
N THR A 197 2.53 6.67 8.35
CA THR A 197 1.63 7.45 7.48
C THR A 197 0.56 6.56 6.83
N LEU A 198 0.91 5.35 6.38
CA LEU A 198 -0.05 4.39 5.82
C LEU A 198 -1.11 3.97 6.84
N LYS A 199 -0.73 3.73 8.10
CA LYS A 199 -1.68 3.42 9.17
C LYS A 199 -2.69 4.56 9.39
N ARG A 200 -2.24 5.82 9.29
CA ARG A 200 -3.13 6.99 9.34
C ARG A 200 -4.05 7.07 8.13
N LEU A 201 -3.54 6.81 6.92
CA LEU A 201 -4.34 6.76 5.69
C LEU A 201 -5.43 5.67 5.76
N ILE A 202 -5.10 4.49 6.27
CA ILE A 202 -6.06 3.38 6.45
C ILE A 202 -7.16 3.74 7.46
N ALA A 203 -6.84 4.50 8.51
CA ALA A 203 -7.84 4.96 9.46
C ALA A 203 -8.86 5.93 8.82
N LEU A 204 -8.47 6.64 7.75
CA LEU A 204 -9.37 7.52 6.99
C LEU A 204 -10.13 6.77 5.88
N GLU A 205 -9.46 5.89 5.15
CA GLU A 205 -9.97 5.16 3.97
C GLU A 205 -9.76 3.65 4.14
N SER A 206 -10.47 3.03 5.09
CA SER A 206 -10.27 1.61 5.44
C SER A 206 -10.67 0.62 4.34
N ASP A 207 -11.51 1.06 3.40
CA ASP A 207 -12.00 0.33 2.23
C ASP A 207 -11.02 0.34 1.05
N LYS A 208 -9.94 1.10 1.14
CA LYS A 208 -8.96 1.24 0.06
C LYS A 208 -7.87 0.19 0.12
N SER A 209 -8.02 -0.85 -0.71
CA SER A 209 -7.10 -1.99 -0.79
C SER A 209 -5.63 -1.60 -1.00
N SER A 210 -5.36 -0.55 -1.79
CA SER A 210 -4.00 -0.12 -2.09
C SER A 210 -3.20 0.29 -0.86
N TRP A 211 -3.84 0.85 0.17
CA TRP A 211 -3.17 1.25 1.41
C TRP A 211 -2.75 0.04 2.24
N TRP A 212 -3.62 -0.96 2.35
CA TRP A 212 -3.31 -2.21 3.05
C TRP A 212 -2.15 -2.96 2.38
N LEU A 213 -2.18 -3.10 1.05
CA LEU A 213 -1.12 -3.82 0.32
C LEU A 213 0.23 -3.10 0.38
N GLN A 214 0.23 -1.76 0.29
CA GLN A 214 1.46 -0.98 0.49
C GLN A 214 1.99 -1.14 1.92
N LEU A 215 1.13 -1.12 2.93
CA LEU A 215 1.52 -1.33 4.33
C LEU A 215 2.17 -2.71 4.51
N VAL A 216 1.52 -3.77 4.03
CA VAL A 216 2.04 -5.14 4.07
C VAL A 216 3.39 -5.23 3.37
N SER A 217 3.53 -4.64 2.18
CA SER A 217 4.80 -4.63 1.45
C SER A 217 5.93 -3.95 2.23
N LEU A 218 5.66 -2.84 2.91
CA LEU A 218 6.68 -2.14 3.70
C LEU A 218 7.03 -2.87 4.99
N GLU A 219 6.04 -3.47 5.67
CA GLU A 219 6.25 -4.28 6.86
C GLU A 219 7.13 -5.50 6.52
N LEU A 220 6.87 -6.20 5.41
CA LEU A 220 7.74 -7.28 4.94
C LEU A 220 9.15 -6.81 4.60
N ARG A 221 9.29 -5.70 3.86
CA ARG A 221 10.59 -5.11 3.51
C ARG A 221 11.42 -4.76 4.74
N THR A 222 10.77 -4.34 5.82
CA THR A 222 11.43 -3.93 7.06
C THR A 222 11.59 -5.06 8.08
N GLY A 223 11.32 -6.31 7.68
CA GLY A 223 11.52 -7.48 8.53
C GLY A 223 10.45 -7.65 9.62
N GLN A 224 9.23 -7.17 9.36
CA GLN A 224 8.08 -7.18 10.28
C GLN A 224 6.96 -8.13 9.81
N PRO A 225 7.19 -9.45 9.72
CA PRO A 225 6.20 -10.41 9.20
C PRO A 225 5.01 -10.63 10.13
N LYS A 226 5.12 -10.30 11.42
CA LYS A 226 4.00 -10.36 12.39
C LYS A 226 3.00 -9.23 12.15
N GLU A 227 3.54 -8.06 11.90
CA GLU A 227 2.81 -6.85 11.57
C GLU A 227 2.16 -7.02 10.20
N ALA A 228 2.90 -7.51 9.20
CA ALA A 228 2.36 -7.82 7.88
C ALA A 228 1.19 -8.81 7.92
N LEU A 229 1.29 -9.86 8.75
CA LEU A 229 0.18 -10.79 8.99
C LEU A 229 -1.04 -10.06 9.57
N SER A 230 -0.82 -9.22 10.57
CA SER A 230 -1.88 -8.46 11.23
C SER A 230 -2.57 -7.51 10.24
N SER A 231 -1.79 -6.76 9.46
CA SER A 231 -2.28 -5.83 8.44
C SER A 231 -3.08 -6.54 7.34
N LEU A 232 -2.55 -7.62 6.77
CA LEU A 232 -3.24 -8.35 5.69
C LEU A 232 -4.49 -9.09 6.20
N GLY A 233 -4.44 -9.61 7.42
CA GLY A 233 -5.60 -10.23 8.09
C GLY A 233 -6.70 -9.21 8.39
N LEU A 234 -6.33 -8.02 8.86
CA LEU A 234 -7.28 -6.92 9.08
C LEU A 234 -7.89 -6.43 7.77
N ALA A 235 -7.09 -6.28 6.70
CA ALA A 235 -7.60 -5.92 5.38
C ALA A 235 -8.73 -6.88 4.95
N LYS A 236 -8.50 -8.19 5.05
CA LYS A 236 -9.51 -9.21 4.76
C LYS A 236 -10.75 -9.08 5.66
N LEU A 237 -10.56 -8.82 6.95
CA LEU A 237 -11.67 -8.63 7.91
C LEU A 237 -12.51 -7.39 7.59
N HIS A 238 -11.89 -6.33 7.09
CA HIS A 238 -12.56 -5.11 6.62
C HIS A 238 -13.24 -5.27 5.25
N GLY A 239 -13.28 -6.48 4.69
CA GLY A 239 -13.94 -6.77 3.42
C GLY A 239 -13.10 -6.44 2.19
N ILE A 240 -11.80 -6.18 2.36
CA ILE A 240 -10.89 -6.09 1.21
C ILE A 240 -10.76 -7.47 0.58
N GLU A 241 -11.21 -7.58 -0.66
CA GLU A 241 -11.03 -8.79 -1.46
C GLU A 241 -9.54 -9.01 -1.74
N LEU A 242 -9.03 -10.18 -1.34
CA LEU A 242 -7.66 -10.59 -1.59
C LEU A 242 -7.62 -11.51 -2.80
N ASN A 243 -6.73 -11.24 -3.75
CA ASN A 243 -6.52 -12.12 -4.89
C ASN A 243 -5.77 -13.41 -4.48
N GLN A 244 -5.62 -14.36 -5.41
CA GLN A 244 -4.99 -15.65 -5.13
C GLN A 244 -3.55 -15.53 -4.59
N GLN A 245 -2.76 -14.56 -5.09
CA GLN A 245 -1.39 -14.34 -4.63
C GLN A 245 -1.36 -13.78 -3.20
N GLU A 246 -2.26 -12.85 -2.89
CA GLU A 246 -2.40 -12.25 -1.56
C GLU A 246 -2.93 -13.26 -0.54
N LEU A 247 -3.85 -14.15 -0.93
CA LEU A 247 -4.30 -15.26 -0.09
C LEU A 247 -3.15 -16.24 0.20
N ARG A 248 -2.34 -16.57 -0.81
CA ARG A 248 -1.15 -17.41 -0.62
C ARG A 248 -0.13 -16.74 0.29
N LEU A 249 0.12 -15.43 0.13
CA LEU A 249 0.97 -14.66 1.04
C LEU A 249 0.41 -14.68 2.47
N LEU A 250 -0.89 -14.48 2.65
CA LEU A 250 -1.54 -14.54 3.95
C LEU A 250 -1.35 -15.92 4.61
N ALA A 251 -1.49 -17.01 3.84
CA ALA A 251 -1.23 -18.36 4.32
C ALA A 251 0.24 -18.54 4.76
N GLN A 252 1.19 -18.09 3.95
CA GLN A 252 2.62 -18.15 4.28
C GLN A 252 2.93 -17.36 5.56
N LEU A 253 2.31 -16.19 5.73
CA LEU A 253 2.47 -15.37 6.94
C LEU A 253 1.89 -16.06 8.17
N TYR A 254 0.72 -16.71 8.08
CA TYR A 254 0.20 -17.53 9.16
C TYR A 254 1.16 -18.67 9.53
N ALA A 255 1.71 -19.38 8.54
CA ALA A 255 2.62 -20.49 8.77
C ALA A 255 3.97 -20.07 9.37
N GLN A 256 4.50 -18.90 8.97
CA GLN A 256 5.72 -18.33 9.54
C GLN A 256 5.52 -17.86 10.98
N ASN A 257 4.31 -17.41 11.33
CA ASN A 257 3.95 -16.96 12.66
C ASN A 257 3.42 -18.08 13.58
N GLY A 258 3.64 -19.34 13.21
CA GLY A 258 3.32 -20.49 14.07
C GLY A 258 1.85 -20.89 14.07
N ILE A 259 1.07 -20.47 13.07
CA ILE A 259 -0.36 -20.78 12.92
C ILE A 259 -0.61 -21.57 11.62
N PRO A 260 0.04 -22.74 11.43
CA PRO A 260 -0.04 -23.50 10.18
C PRO A 260 -1.45 -24.03 9.88
N GLU A 261 -2.29 -24.26 10.90
CA GLU A 261 -3.68 -24.66 10.70
C GLU A 261 -4.46 -23.62 9.87
N ARG A 262 -4.36 -22.34 10.26
CA ARG A 262 -4.99 -21.22 9.54
C ARG A 262 -4.39 -21.06 8.15
N ALA A 263 -3.08 -21.27 8.00
CA ALA A 263 -2.44 -21.25 6.69
C ALA A 263 -3.07 -22.25 5.73
N ALA A 264 -3.27 -23.50 6.18
CA ALA A 264 -3.89 -24.54 5.37
C ALA A 264 -5.35 -24.22 5.01
N GLN A 265 -6.13 -23.66 5.95
CA GLN A 265 -7.50 -23.21 5.70
C GLN A 265 -7.56 -22.12 4.63
N ILE A 266 -6.66 -21.13 4.69
CA ILE A 266 -6.60 -20.05 3.70
C ILE A 266 -6.26 -20.60 2.31
N LEU A 267 -5.27 -21.51 2.20
CA LEU A 267 -4.95 -22.16 0.93
C LEU A 267 -6.14 -22.94 0.37
N GLY A 268 -6.94 -23.58 1.24
CA GLY A 268 -8.16 -24.28 0.83
C GLY A 268 -9.27 -23.36 0.31
N SER A 269 -9.23 -22.06 0.57
CA SER A 269 -10.18 -21.08 0.01
C SER A 269 -9.76 -20.48 -1.33
N ILE A 270 -8.55 -20.77 -1.80
CA ILE A 270 -8.07 -20.30 -3.10
C ILE A 270 -8.80 -21.09 -4.20
N GLU A 271 -9.12 -20.43 -5.30
CA GLU A 271 -9.63 -21.10 -6.50
C GLU A 271 -8.64 -22.20 -6.96
N ASN A 272 -9.15 -23.33 -7.44
CA ASN A 272 -8.33 -24.47 -7.86
C ASN A 272 -7.47 -25.10 -6.75
N ALA A 273 -7.77 -24.85 -5.46
CA ALA A 273 -7.03 -25.42 -4.33
C ALA A 273 -6.95 -26.97 -4.32
N ASP A 274 -7.88 -27.64 -5.01
CA ASP A 274 -7.94 -29.10 -5.12
C ASP A 274 -7.48 -29.63 -6.49
N SER A 275 -7.05 -28.75 -7.41
CA SER A 275 -6.56 -29.12 -8.74
C SER A 275 -5.16 -28.60 -9.07
N ASP A 276 -4.68 -27.60 -8.33
CA ASP A 276 -3.30 -27.12 -8.41
C ASP A 276 -2.41 -27.90 -7.43
N LEU A 277 -1.47 -28.69 -7.99
CA LEU A 277 -0.58 -29.55 -7.21
C LEU A 277 0.31 -28.77 -6.22
N ASP A 278 0.73 -27.55 -6.57
CA ASP A 278 1.56 -26.73 -5.68
C ASP A 278 0.75 -26.27 -4.47
N LEU A 279 -0.50 -25.86 -4.68
CA LEU A 279 -1.41 -25.47 -3.59
C LEU A 279 -1.76 -26.68 -2.70
N ILE A 280 -2.06 -27.84 -3.30
CA ILE A 280 -2.37 -29.06 -2.55
C ILE A 280 -1.18 -29.45 -1.66
N THR A 281 0.02 -29.46 -2.21
CA THR A 281 1.22 -29.91 -1.48
C THR A 281 1.64 -28.92 -0.40
N GLU A 282 1.52 -27.61 -0.65
CA GLU A 282 1.73 -26.58 0.36
C GLU A 282 0.70 -26.72 1.50
N ARG A 283 -0.59 -26.89 1.18
CA ARG A 283 -1.67 -27.10 2.16
C ARG A 283 -1.45 -28.37 2.99
N ALA A 284 -1.08 -29.48 2.35
CA ALA A 284 -0.79 -30.74 3.03
C ALA A 284 0.38 -30.59 4.02
N SER A 285 1.41 -29.85 3.63
CA SER A 285 2.56 -29.55 4.49
C SER A 285 2.15 -28.72 5.72
N TYR A 286 1.23 -27.77 5.56
CA TYR A 286 0.72 -26.97 6.67
C TYR A 286 -0.18 -27.78 7.61
N TRP A 287 -1.08 -28.63 7.10
CA TRP A 287 -1.82 -29.56 7.95
C TRP A 287 -0.90 -30.49 8.75
N GLN A 288 0.13 -31.02 8.09
CA GLN A 288 1.14 -31.86 8.75
C GLN A 288 1.89 -31.10 9.85
N ARG A 289 2.32 -29.86 9.60
CA ARG A 289 2.99 -28.99 10.60
C ARG A 289 2.06 -28.64 11.76
N ALA A 290 0.76 -28.49 11.48
CA ALA A 290 -0.28 -28.29 12.49
C ALA A 290 -0.59 -29.56 13.32
N LYS A 291 -0.06 -30.72 12.92
CA LYS A 291 -0.39 -32.05 13.47
C LYS A 291 -1.86 -32.45 13.26
N GLU A 292 -2.49 -31.87 12.25
CA GLU A 292 -3.82 -32.25 11.78
C GLU A 292 -3.67 -33.44 10.84
N TRP A 293 -3.41 -34.61 11.41
CA TRP A 293 -2.95 -35.80 10.68
C TRP A 293 -3.95 -36.30 9.65
N ASP A 294 -5.24 -36.34 9.98
CA ASP A 294 -6.28 -36.82 9.06
C ASP A 294 -6.37 -35.91 7.83
N ARG A 295 -6.44 -34.58 8.04
CA ARG A 295 -6.45 -33.59 6.94
C ARG A 295 -5.16 -33.62 6.13
N ALA A 296 -4.01 -33.85 6.78
CA ALA A 296 -2.74 -33.98 6.10
C ALA A 296 -2.72 -35.24 5.21
N ILE A 297 -3.17 -36.39 5.73
CA ILE A 297 -3.27 -37.65 4.98
C ILE A 297 -4.22 -37.50 3.79
N GLU A 298 -5.39 -36.91 3.99
CA GLU A 298 -6.37 -36.63 2.94
C GLU A 298 -5.74 -35.75 1.84
N THR A 299 -5.11 -34.64 2.23
CA THR A 299 -4.53 -33.69 1.27
C THR A 299 -3.30 -34.27 0.56
N TRP A 300 -2.42 -35.00 1.25
CA TRP A 300 -1.31 -35.72 0.60
C TRP A 300 -1.79 -36.85 -0.31
N SER A 301 -2.91 -37.50 0.04
CA SER A 301 -3.53 -38.53 -0.80
C SER A 301 -4.11 -37.92 -2.07
N LEU A 302 -4.69 -36.71 -2.00
CA LEU A 302 -5.08 -35.94 -3.17
C LEU A 302 -3.86 -35.60 -4.04
N ALA A 303 -2.77 -35.09 -3.46
CA ALA A 303 -1.52 -34.83 -4.20
C ALA A 303 -1.01 -36.10 -4.91
N ALA A 304 -1.12 -37.26 -4.25
CA ALA A 304 -0.68 -38.55 -4.78
C ALA A 304 -1.49 -39.04 -5.99
N GLN A 305 -2.71 -38.50 -6.21
CA GLN A 305 -3.49 -38.78 -7.43
C GLN A 305 -2.89 -38.08 -8.66
N PHE A 306 -2.23 -36.93 -8.46
CA PHE A 306 -1.54 -36.20 -9.53
C PHE A 306 -0.12 -36.71 -9.75
N ASP A 307 0.59 -37.04 -8.67
CA ASP A 307 1.97 -37.54 -8.73
C ASP A 307 2.21 -38.60 -7.64
N ALA A 308 2.42 -39.83 -8.09
CA ALA A 308 2.60 -41.00 -7.21
C ALA A 308 3.75 -40.86 -6.20
N LYS A 309 4.71 -39.94 -6.40
CA LYS A 309 5.77 -39.69 -5.41
C LYS A 309 5.22 -39.29 -4.03
N TYR A 310 4.05 -38.65 -3.97
CA TYR A 310 3.45 -38.22 -2.70
C TYR A 310 2.83 -39.36 -1.89
N TYR A 311 2.68 -40.57 -2.45
CA TYR A 311 2.36 -41.75 -1.64
C TYR A 311 3.41 -42.04 -0.56
N TRP A 312 4.64 -41.54 -0.74
CA TRP A 312 5.66 -41.55 0.31
C TRP A 312 5.18 -40.77 1.55
N ASN A 313 4.75 -39.52 1.38
CA ASN A 313 4.24 -38.68 2.46
C ASN A 313 3.04 -39.33 3.16
N VAL A 314 2.08 -39.84 2.38
CA VAL A 314 0.90 -40.56 2.91
C VAL A 314 1.33 -41.74 3.79
N SER A 315 2.28 -42.55 3.31
CA SER A 315 2.74 -43.73 4.05
C SER A 315 3.43 -43.40 5.36
N LEU A 316 4.21 -42.31 5.40
CA LEU A 316 4.89 -41.85 6.61
C LEU A 316 3.88 -41.40 7.66
N LEU A 317 2.83 -40.69 7.24
CA LEU A 317 1.77 -40.24 8.14
C LEU A 317 0.95 -41.41 8.69
N TYR A 318 0.55 -42.37 7.86
CA TYR A 318 -0.12 -43.59 8.35
C TYR A 318 0.76 -44.37 9.33
N ASN A 319 2.06 -44.52 9.04
CA ASN A 319 2.99 -45.16 9.97
C ASN A 319 3.08 -44.43 11.32
N GLN A 320 3.08 -43.09 11.28
CA GLN A 320 3.11 -42.27 12.49
C GLN A 320 1.81 -42.36 13.30
N GLN A 321 0.65 -42.48 12.64
CA GLN A 321 -0.64 -42.67 13.30
C GLN A 321 -0.87 -44.11 13.80
N GLY A 322 -0.01 -45.07 13.44
CA GLY A 322 -0.18 -46.48 13.79
C GLY A 322 -1.06 -47.27 12.81
N GLU A 323 -1.47 -46.65 11.71
CA GLU A 323 -2.27 -47.25 10.65
C GLU A 323 -1.39 -48.05 9.68
N TYR A 324 -0.70 -49.07 10.23
CA TYR A 324 0.37 -49.78 9.53
C TYR A 324 -0.09 -50.52 8.27
N ARG A 325 -1.34 -50.98 8.20
CA ARG A 325 -1.87 -51.64 6.99
C ARG A 325 -2.03 -50.65 5.84
N GLN A 326 -2.58 -49.47 6.13
CA GLN A 326 -2.73 -48.37 5.18
C GLN A 326 -1.37 -47.83 4.76
N ALA A 327 -0.41 -47.76 5.70
CA ALA A 327 0.97 -47.39 5.40
C ALA A 327 1.60 -48.35 4.37
N LEU A 328 1.45 -49.67 4.56
CA LEU A 328 1.93 -50.66 3.59
C LEU A 328 1.28 -50.49 2.21
N SER A 329 -0.05 -50.30 2.16
CA SER A 329 -0.77 -50.07 0.91
C SER A 329 -0.30 -48.79 0.18
N ALA A 330 0.00 -47.72 0.91
CA ALA A 330 0.59 -46.51 0.33
C ALA A 330 2.02 -46.75 -0.16
N LEU A 331 2.85 -47.49 0.60
CA LEU A 331 4.23 -47.86 0.22
C LEU A 331 4.27 -48.73 -1.05
N ASP A 332 3.22 -49.48 -1.37
CA ASP A 332 3.11 -50.23 -2.62
C ASP A 332 2.94 -49.35 -3.86
N LYS A 333 2.46 -48.11 -3.67
CA LYS A 333 2.25 -47.15 -4.76
C LYS A 333 3.43 -46.19 -4.96
N VAL A 334 4.48 -46.27 -4.14
CA VAL A 334 5.68 -45.45 -4.28
C VAL A 334 6.56 -46.00 -5.41
N THR A 335 6.59 -45.28 -6.53
CA THR A 335 7.33 -45.67 -7.75
C THR A 335 8.73 -45.06 -7.86
N ASP A 336 9.06 -44.10 -7.00
CA ASP A 336 10.38 -43.45 -6.98
C ASP A 336 11.48 -44.48 -6.66
N LYS A 337 12.35 -44.72 -7.64
CA LYS A 337 13.45 -45.69 -7.53
C LYS A 337 14.49 -45.26 -6.52
N ALA A 338 14.74 -43.95 -6.38
CA ALA A 338 15.73 -43.43 -5.45
C ALA A 338 15.30 -43.67 -4.00
N ARG A 339 14.00 -43.77 -3.74
CA ARG A 339 13.42 -43.98 -2.40
C ARG A 339 13.21 -45.45 -2.03
N GLN A 340 13.56 -46.41 -2.88
CA GLN A 340 13.31 -47.83 -2.62
C GLN A 340 14.01 -48.37 -1.36
N PRO A 341 15.24 -47.94 -0.99
CA PRO A 341 15.83 -48.30 0.31
C PRO A 341 14.96 -47.84 1.49
N GLU A 342 14.48 -46.59 1.46
CA GLU A 342 13.66 -45.99 2.51
C GLU A 342 12.26 -46.61 2.57
N VAL A 343 11.68 -46.93 1.41
CA VAL A 343 10.41 -47.67 1.30
C VAL A 343 10.54 -49.04 1.95
N ALA A 344 11.60 -49.81 1.62
CA ALA A 344 11.84 -51.12 2.22
C ALA A 344 12.01 -51.02 3.74
N LEU A 345 12.74 -50.01 4.22
CA LEU A 345 12.91 -49.79 5.65
C LEU A 345 11.59 -49.39 6.35
N ALA A 346 10.79 -48.51 5.75
CA ALA A 346 9.47 -48.14 6.27
C ALA A 346 8.51 -49.35 6.31
N ARG A 347 8.55 -50.24 5.31
CA ARG A 347 7.80 -51.50 5.32
C ARG A 347 8.25 -52.41 6.45
N ALA A 348 9.55 -52.55 6.67
CA ALA A 348 10.08 -53.36 7.77
C ALA A 348 9.53 -52.91 9.13
N ARG A 349 9.52 -51.59 9.39
CA ARG A 349 8.96 -51.01 10.61
C ARG A 349 7.46 -51.27 10.76
N ALA A 350 6.69 -51.08 9.69
CA ALA A 350 5.24 -51.31 9.68
C ALA A 350 4.90 -52.79 9.91
N LEU A 351 5.58 -53.70 9.22
CA LEU A 351 5.40 -55.16 9.37
C LEU A 351 5.78 -55.64 10.76
N TYR A 352 6.85 -55.09 11.33
CA TYR A 352 7.23 -55.37 12.71
C TYR A 352 6.10 -54.98 13.68
N LYS A 353 5.53 -53.78 13.54
CA LYS A 353 4.40 -53.33 14.37
C LYS A 353 3.11 -54.15 14.17
N LEU A 354 2.97 -54.82 13.03
CA LEU A 354 1.91 -55.78 12.75
C LEU A 354 2.24 -57.22 13.19
N ASN A 355 3.33 -57.42 13.95
CA ASN A 355 3.82 -58.74 14.40
C ASN A 355 4.19 -59.70 13.25
N ARG A 356 4.46 -59.19 12.05
CA ARG A 356 4.90 -59.96 10.88
C ARG A 356 6.43 -59.99 10.81
N LEU A 357 7.04 -60.67 11.79
CA LEU A 357 8.48 -60.60 12.06
C LEU A 357 9.35 -61.07 10.89
N ASP A 358 8.99 -62.18 10.23
CA ASP A 358 9.76 -62.70 9.08
C ASP A 358 9.70 -61.74 7.89
N ASP A 359 8.52 -61.19 7.59
CA ASP A 359 8.34 -60.21 6.52
C ASP A 359 9.10 -58.91 6.81
N ALA A 360 9.09 -58.46 8.08
CA ALA A 360 9.84 -57.30 8.52
C ALA A 360 11.34 -57.49 8.31
N LEU A 361 11.88 -58.65 8.70
CA LEU A 361 13.28 -58.99 8.52
C LEU A 361 13.66 -59.06 7.03
N ALA A 362 12.79 -59.62 6.19
CA ALA A 362 13.01 -59.66 4.74
C ALA A 362 13.09 -58.25 4.13
N GLN A 363 12.20 -57.33 4.53
CA GLN A 363 12.24 -55.95 4.06
C GLN A 363 13.46 -55.18 4.58
N ALA A 364 13.88 -55.41 5.83
CA ALA A 364 15.10 -54.80 6.38
C ALA A 364 16.35 -55.25 5.62
N LYS A 365 16.47 -56.55 5.29
CA LYS A 365 17.54 -57.10 4.43
C LYS A 365 17.51 -56.50 3.03
N ARG A 366 16.32 -56.31 2.45
CA ARG A 366 16.16 -55.64 1.16
C ARG A 366 16.66 -54.20 1.21
N ALA A 367 16.30 -53.44 2.26
CA ALA A 367 16.79 -52.06 2.44
C ALA A 367 18.33 -52.01 2.50
N GLN A 368 18.94 -52.90 3.28
CA GLN A 368 20.40 -53.02 3.40
C GLN A 368 21.07 -53.39 2.06
N HIS A 369 20.47 -54.29 1.29
CA HIS A 369 21.00 -54.65 -0.04
C HIS A 369 20.92 -53.49 -1.03
N LEU A 370 19.81 -52.74 -1.02
CA LEU A 370 19.62 -51.58 -1.90
C LEU A 370 20.54 -50.41 -1.52
N GLN A 371 20.88 -50.26 -0.24
CA GLN A 371 21.80 -49.23 0.24
C GLN A 371 22.71 -49.79 1.36
N PRO A 372 23.84 -50.42 0.99
CA PRO A 372 24.74 -51.05 1.97
C PRO A 372 25.35 -50.11 3.01
N SER A 373 25.43 -48.81 2.71
CA SER A 373 25.91 -47.78 3.63
C SER A 373 24.88 -47.34 4.69
N ASN A 374 23.64 -47.82 4.63
CA ASN A 374 22.58 -47.43 5.55
C ASN A 374 22.65 -48.24 6.85
N ASN A 375 23.34 -47.69 7.86
CA ASN A 375 23.48 -48.30 9.18
C ASN A 375 22.15 -48.58 9.89
N GLU A 376 21.08 -47.87 9.54
CA GLU A 376 19.77 -48.09 10.16
C GLU A 376 19.16 -49.43 9.73
N ALA A 377 19.26 -49.79 8.45
CA ALA A 377 18.78 -51.07 7.96
C ALA A 377 19.50 -52.24 8.65
N GLN A 378 20.82 -52.15 8.83
CA GLN A 378 21.60 -53.13 9.59
C GLN A 378 21.15 -53.23 11.05
N GLY A 379 20.89 -52.09 11.71
CA GLY A 379 20.36 -52.07 13.07
C GLY A 379 19.03 -52.82 13.20
N TRP A 380 18.12 -52.58 12.27
CA TRP A 380 16.83 -53.31 12.20
C TRP A 380 17.02 -54.80 11.94
N ILE A 381 17.95 -55.21 11.06
CA ILE A 381 18.25 -56.63 10.83
C ILE A 381 18.70 -57.32 12.12
N ASN A 382 19.64 -56.70 12.84
CA ASN A 382 20.17 -57.26 14.08
C ASN A 382 19.06 -57.40 15.14
N TYR A 383 18.27 -56.35 15.33
CA TYR A 383 17.16 -56.33 16.29
C TYR A 383 16.10 -57.39 15.97
N LEU A 384 15.63 -57.44 14.72
CA LEU A 384 14.58 -58.38 14.30
C LEU A 384 15.08 -59.84 14.33
N THR A 385 16.38 -60.08 14.07
CA THR A 385 16.97 -61.41 14.16
C THR A 385 17.02 -61.90 15.60
N GLN A 386 17.48 -61.07 16.54
CA GLN A 386 17.49 -61.41 17.97
C GLN A 386 16.08 -61.70 18.49
N LEU A 387 15.11 -60.87 18.12
CA LEU A 387 13.72 -61.07 18.51
C LEU A 387 13.14 -62.39 17.96
N ARG A 388 13.49 -62.75 16.72
CA ARG A 388 13.08 -64.00 16.10
C ARG A 388 13.63 -65.21 16.84
N GLU A 389 14.91 -65.16 17.23
CA GLU A 389 15.54 -66.22 18.02
C GLU A 389 14.86 -66.39 19.38
N ILE A 390 14.58 -65.29 20.08
CA ILE A 390 13.87 -65.30 21.37
C ILE A 390 12.47 -65.95 21.21
N ASN A 391 11.70 -65.53 20.21
CA ASN A 391 10.37 -66.09 19.96
C ASN A 391 10.42 -67.59 19.63
N SER A 392 11.42 -68.02 18.86
CA SER A 392 11.59 -69.44 18.53
C SER A 392 11.96 -70.30 19.75
N ARG A 393 12.76 -69.77 20.68
CA ARG A 393 13.11 -70.46 21.94
C ARG A 393 11.91 -70.59 22.87
N HIS A 394 11.06 -69.56 22.95
CA HIS A 394 9.83 -69.59 23.75
C HIS A 394 8.73 -70.51 23.18
N GLN A 395 8.72 -70.76 21.87
CA GLN A 395 7.78 -71.69 21.24
C GLN A 395 8.24 -73.16 21.33
N ALA A 396 9.54 -73.39 21.58
CA ALA A 396 10.13 -74.72 21.72
C ALA A 396 10.20 -75.23 23.17
N SER A 397 9.94 -74.35 24.15
CA SER A 397 9.75 -74.66 25.58
C SER A 397 8.28 -74.75 25.92
#